data_AF-A0A0F6II90-F1
#
_entry.id   AF-A0A0F6II90-F1
#
_cell.length_a   1.000
_cell.length_b   1.000
_cell.length_c   1.000
_cell.angle_alpha   90.00
_cell.angle_beta   90.00
_cell.angle_gamma   90.00
#
_symmetry.space_group_name_H-M   'P 1'
#
loop_
_entity.id
_entity.type
_entity.pdbx_description
1 polymer ?
#
loop_
_entity_poly.entity_id
_entity_poly.type
_entity_poly.pdbx_seq_one_letter_code
_entity_poly.pdbx_strand_id
1 'polypeptide(L)' 'IALWSLSGSVLFFLVTNFYVWLAGYYSYDLNGLVQCFIMAVPFFQNSLLGDLFYTTVLFGGFALIEKIGWMKLSNVPIK' A
#
# COMPACT_ATOMS: atom_id res chain seq x y z
N ILE A 1 10.04 -5.84 -3.91
CA ILE A 1 8.97 -5.62 -2.90
C ILE A 1 8.79 -4.14 -2.62
N ALA A 2 9.81 -3.41 -2.14
CA ALA A 2 9.70 -1.98 -1.81
C ALA A 2 9.15 -1.10 -2.97
N LEU A 3 9.69 -1.22 -4.19
CA LEU A 3 9.23 -0.42 -5.33
C LEU A 3 7.76 -0.69 -5.68
N TRP A 4 7.38 -1.98 -5.72
CA TRP A 4 5.99 -2.40 -5.98
C TRP A 4 5.03 -1.94 -4.87
N SER A 5 5.49 -1.99 -3.62
CA SER A 5 4.74 -1.50 -2.46
C SER A 5 4.47 0.00 -2.59
N LEU A 6 5.50 0.79 -2.89
CA LEU A 6 5.37 2.24 -3.08
C LEU A 6 4.42 2.58 -4.24
N SER A 7 4.59 1.92 -5.38
CA SER A 7 3.68 2.09 -6.53
C SER A 7 2.24 1.74 -6.16
N GLY A 8 2.04 0.69 -5.37
CA GLY A 8 0.73 0.30 -4.84
C GLY A 8 0.10 1.39 -3.97
N SER A 9 0.85 1.94 -3.00
CA SER A 9 0.36 3.03 -2.14
C SER A 9 -0.04 4.26 -2.95
N VAL A 10 0.78 4.63 -3.96
CA VAL A 10 0.51 5.79 -4.83
C VAL A 10 -0.74 5.56 -5.67
N LEU A 11 -0.88 4.39 -6.29
CA LEU A 11 -2.07 4.05 -7.07
C LEU A 11 -3.33 4.02 -6.20
N PHE A 12 -3.25 3.41 -5.02
CA PHE A 12 -4.33 3.40 -4.05
C PHE A 12 -4.75 4.82 -3.68
N PHE A 13 -3.79 5.69 -3.36
CA PHE A 13 -4.03 7.09 -3.04
C PHE A 13 -4.75 7.84 -4.18
N LEU A 14 -4.29 7.70 -5.42
CA LEU A 14 -4.91 8.38 -6.57
C LEU A 14 -6.34 7.88 -6.82
N VAL A 15 -6.52 6.56 -6.90
CA VAL A 15 -7.80 5.95 -7.28
C VAL A 15 -8.87 6.16 -6.22
N THR A 16 -8.54 5.97 -4.94
CA THR A 16 -9.52 6.10 -3.86
C THR A 16 -9.97 7.55 -3.67
N ASN A 17 -9.06 8.52 -3.73
CA ASN A 17 -9.42 9.94 -3.59
C ASN A 17 -10.16 10.46 -4.82
N PHE A 18 -9.81 9.98 -6.02
CA PHE A 18 -10.59 10.28 -7.21
C PHE A 18 -12.01 9.72 -7.11
N TYR A 19 -12.19 8.51 -6.57
CA TYR A 19 -13.50 7.95 -6.27
C TYR A 19 -14.28 8.79 -5.24
N VAL A 20 -13.63 9.26 -4.16
CA VAL A 20 -14.27 10.13 -3.17
C VAL A 20 -14.79 11.42 -3.81
N TRP A 21 -14.00 12.02 -4.71
CA TRP A 21 -14.47 13.17 -5.50
C TRP A 21 -15.67 12.80 -6.36
N LEU A 22 -15.61 11.70 -7.12
CA LEU A 22 -16.73 11.20 -7.95
C LEU A 22 -18.00 10.83 -7.15
N ALA A 23 -17.85 10.42 -5.90
CA ALA A 23 -18.95 10.08 -5.01
C ALA A 23 -19.69 11.31 -4.45
N GLY A 24 -19.27 12.53 -4.82
CA GLY A 24 -19.99 13.77 -4.51
C GLY A 24 -19.69 14.33 -3.12
N TYR A 25 -18.63 13.87 -2.46
CA TYR A 25 -18.19 14.42 -1.18
C TYR A 25 -17.59 15.84 -1.31
N TYR A 26 -17.24 16.25 -2.53
CA TYR A 26 -16.69 17.55 -2.87
C TYR A 26 -17.38 18.11 -4.11
N SER A 27 -17.28 19.42 -4.33
CA SER A 27 -17.77 20.06 -5.54
C SER A 27 -17.17 19.43 -6.80
N TYR A 28 -18.00 19.20 -7.82
CA TYR A 28 -17.59 18.67 -9.14
C TYR A 28 -16.90 19.72 -10.01
N ASP A 29 -15.93 20.42 -9.43
CA ASP A 29 -15.05 21.36 -10.11
C ASP A 29 -13.59 21.05 -9.77
N LEU A 30 -12.68 21.71 -10.47
CA LEU A 30 -11.24 21.54 -10.24
C LEU A 30 -10.83 21.95 -8.81
N ASN A 31 -11.56 22.88 -8.19
CA ASN A 31 -11.30 23.28 -6.81
C ASN A 31 -11.63 22.15 -5.84
N GLY A 32 -12.81 21.52 -5.97
CA GLY A 32 -13.20 20.37 -5.16
C GLY A 32 -12.27 19.17 -5.33
N LEU A 33 -11.76 18.94 -6.54
CA LEU A 33 -10.75 17.90 -6.79
C LEU A 33 -9.45 18.19 -6.02
N VAL A 34 -8.92 19.42 -6.12
CA VAL A 34 -7.70 19.82 -5.41
C VAL A 34 -7.87 19.74 -3.89
N GLN A 35 -9.00 20.20 -3.36
CA GLN A 35 -9.30 20.11 -1.93
C GLN A 35 -9.36 18.66 -1.45
N CYS A 36 -10.00 17.77 -2.22
CA CYS A 36 -10.04 16.34 -1.91
C CYS A 36 -8.63 15.75 -1.76
N PHE A 37 -7.72 16.07 -2.68
CA PHE A 37 -6.35 15.57 -2.63
C PHE A 37 -5.52 16.21 -1.50
N ILE A 38 -5.69 17.49 -1.20
CA ILE A 38 -5.01 18.16 -0.07
C ILE A 38 -5.41 17.49 1.25
N MET A 39 -6.70 17.26 1.46
CA MET A 39 -7.19 16.60 2.67
C MET A 39 -6.77 15.13 2.76
N ALA A 40 -6.43 14.51 1.63
CA ALA A 40 -5.97 13.13 1.58
C ALA A 40 -4.48 12.95 1.98
N VAL A 41 -3.64 13.97 1.82
CA VAL A 41 -2.18 13.90 2.08
C VAL A 41 -1.82 13.30 3.45
N PRO A 42 -2.49 13.66 4.57
CA PRO A 42 -2.19 13.08 5.89
C PRO A 42 -2.43 11.56 5.93
N PHE A 43 -3.41 11.06 5.18
CA PHE A 43 -3.74 9.64 5.15
C PHE A 43 -2.74 8.82 4.34
N PHE A 44 -2.07 9.44 3.36
CA PHE A 44 -1.05 8.78 2.55
C PHE A 44 0.10 8.23 3.40
N GLN A 45 0.48 8.96 4.46
CA GLN A 45 1.52 8.53 5.39
C GLN A 45 1.14 7.22 6.09
N ASN A 46 -0.11 7.10 6.51
CA ASN A 46 -0.62 5.89 7.16
C ASN A 46 -0.63 4.69 6.19
N SER A 47 -1.03 4.91 4.94
CA SER A 47 -0.97 3.87 3.90
C SER A 47 0.47 3.41 3.66
N LEU A 48 1.42 4.34 3.52
CA LEU A 48 2.83 4.01 3.29
C LEU A 48 3.45 3.24 4.47
N LEU A 49 3.14 3.66 5.71
CA LEU A 49 3.60 2.97 6.92
C LEU A 49 2.99 1.58 7.04
N GLY A 50 1.70 1.42 6.73
CA GLY A 50 1.04 0.13 6.70
C GLY A 50 1.69 -0.82 5.70
N ASP A 51 1.91 -0.35 4.48
CA ASP A 51 2.54 -1.12 3.41
C ASP A 51 3.96 -1.56 3.79
N LEU A 52 4.79 -0.66 4.33
CA LEU A 52 6.12 -1.00 4.83
C LEU A 52 6.07 -2.01 5.99
N PHE A 53 5.15 -1.81 6.93
CA PHE A 53 5.00 -2.69 8.08
C PHE A 53 4.61 -4.11 7.64
N TYR A 54 3.52 -4.26 6.88
CA TYR A 54 3.02 -5.57 6.47
C TYR A 54 3.99 -6.28 5.53
N THR A 55 4.62 -5.57 4.59
CA THR A 55 5.63 -6.20 3.71
C THR A 55 6.84 -6.67 4.51
N THR A 56 7.30 -5.90 5.49
CA THR A 56 8.43 -6.30 6.34
C THR A 56 8.07 -7.49 7.23
N VAL A 57 6.90 -7.46 7.88
CA VAL A 57 6.47 -8.54 8.77
C VAL A 57 6.22 -9.84 8.01
N LEU A 58 5.51 -9.79 6.89
CA LEU A 58 5.16 -10.99 6.14
C LEU A 58 6.38 -11.60 5.45
N PHE A 59 7.09 -10.83 4.62
CA PHE A 59 8.22 -11.37 3.85
C PHE A 59 9.49 -11.50 4.68
N GLY A 60 9.76 -10.52 5.56
CA GLY A 60 10.90 -10.58 6.47
C GLY A 60 10.70 -11.63 7.56
N GLY A 61 9.50 -11.75 8.13
CA GLY A 61 9.16 -12.81 9.08
C GLY A 61 9.26 -14.20 8.45
N PHE A 62 8.75 -14.37 7.23
CA PHE A 62 8.88 -15.63 6.49
C PHE A 62 10.36 -16.03 6.27
N ALA A 63 11.18 -15.09 5.77
CA ALA A 63 12.61 -15.32 5.56
C ALA A 63 13.36 -15.61 6.87
N LEU A 64 12.96 -14.96 7.97
CA LEU A 64 13.52 -15.23 9.29
C LEU A 64 13.20 -16.67 9.70
N ILE A 65 11.93 -17.08 9.68
CA ILE A 65 11.46 -18.42 10.08
C ILE A 65 12.15 -19.52 9.27
N GLU A 66 12.30 -19.32 7.96
CA GLU A 66 13.07 -20.23 7.09
C GLU A 66 14.52 -20.37 7.57
N LYS A 67 15.18 -19.25 7.87
CA LYS A 67 16.58 -19.23 8.34
C LYS A 67 16.76 -19.88 9.70
N ILE A 68 15.80 -19.76 10.63
CA ILE A 68 15.88 -20.43 11.95
C ILE A 68 15.58 -21.93 11.85
N GLY A 69 15.19 -22.45 10.67
CA GLY A 69 14.91 -23.87 10.46
C GLY A 69 13.61 -24.35 11.12
N TRP A 70 12.75 -23.42 11.56
CA TRP A 70 11.46 -23.72 12.17
C TRP A 70 10.45 -24.29 11.15
N MET A 71 10.62 -23.96 9.87
CA MET A 71 9.95 -24.63 8.76
C MET A 71 11.00 -25.25 7.83
N LYS A 72 11.01 -26.59 7.72
CA LYS A 72 11.63 -27.26 6.57
C LYS A 72 10.70 -27.07 5.38
N LEU A 73 10.95 -26.03 4.59
CA LEU A 73 10.33 -25.94 3.27
C LEU A 73 10.78 -27.17 2.48
N SER A 74 9.82 -27.98 2.02
CA SER A 74 10.11 -29.03 1.04
C SER A 74 10.76 -28.36 -0.17
N ASN A 75 11.80 -28.96 -0.76
CA ASN A 75 12.38 -28.47 -2.01
C ASN A 75 11.28 -28.38 -3.06
N VAL A 76 10.72 -27.18 -3.28
CA VAL A 76 9.77 -26.96 -4.36
C VAL A 76 10.63 -26.87 -5.63
N PRO A 77 10.50 -27.82 -6.57
CA PRO A 77 11.26 -27.74 -7.81
C PRO A 77 10.85 -26.45 -8.54
N ILE A 78 11.79 -25.53 -8.68
CA ILE A 78 11.63 -24.34 -9.51
C ILE A 78 11.63 -24.84 -10.95
N LYS A 79 10.46 -24.81 -11.61
CA LYS A 79 10.34 -25.06 -13.05
C LYS A 79 10.82 -23.85 -13.84
#